data_AF-A0A352BQM1-F1
#
_entry.id   AF-A0A352BQM1-F1
#
_cell.length_a   1.000
_cell.length_b   1.000
_cell.length_c   1.000
_cell.angle_alpha   90.00
_cell.angle_beta   90.00
_cell.angle_gamma   90.00
#
_symmetry.space_group_name_H-M   'P 1'
#
loop_
_entity.id
_entity.type
_entity.pdbx_description
1 polymer ?
#
loop_
_entity_poly.entity_id
_entity_poly.type
_entity_poly.pdbx_seq_one_letter_code
_entity_poly.pdbx_strand_id
1 'polypeptide(L)' 'FGMVLDGTKEAEQKLSSMLFWDVNNGIARRSWARNNEAIFAIKRAMEQEPNLKVTLPNLVDDRLFEDL' A
#
# COMPACT_ATOMS: atom_id res chain seq x y z
N PHE A 1 7.41 -7.70 -12.71
CA PHE A 1 8.79 -7.20 -12.98
C PHE A 1 9.75 -8.38 -13.04
N GLY A 2 11.00 -8.17 -13.46
CA GLY A 2 12.07 -9.17 -13.37
C GLY A 2 13.30 -8.55 -12.72
N MET A 3 13.89 -9.23 -11.74
CA MET A 3 15.09 -8.80 -11.02
C MET A 3 16.03 -10.01 -10.85
N VAL A 4 17.30 -9.84 -11.17
CA VAL A 4 18.32 -10.89 -11.00
C VAL A 4 18.79 -10.90 -9.55
N LEU A 5 18.83 -12.09 -8.96
CA LEU A 5 19.38 -12.33 -7.63
C LEU A 5 20.67 -13.13 -7.79
N ASP A 6 21.80 -12.42 -7.75
CA ASP A 6 23.13 -12.99 -7.92
C ASP A 6 23.83 -13.32 -6.59
N GLY A 7 23.13 -13.16 -5.46
CA GLY A 7 23.65 -13.42 -4.12
C GLY A 7 24.47 -12.27 -3.52
N THR A 8 24.60 -11.14 -4.22
CA THR A 8 25.29 -9.96 -3.68
C THR A 8 24.44 -9.23 -2.65
N LYS A 9 25.09 -8.55 -1.69
CA LYS A 9 24.41 -7.67 -0.73
C LYS A 9 23.65 -6.53 -1.40
N GLU A 10 24.15 -6.07 -2.56
CA GLU A 10 23.48 -5.05 -3.36
C GLU A 10 22.14 -5.54 -3.92
N ALA A 11 22.10 -6.79 -4.43
CA ALA A 11 20.86 -7.40 -4.88
C ALA A 11 19.84 -7.55 -3.74
N GLU A 12 20.27 -7.90 -2.53
CA GLU A 12 19.39 -7.98 -1.35
C GLU A 12 18.76 -6.62 -0.99
N GLN A 13 19.57 -5.54 -0.98
CA GLN A 13 19.11 -4.19 -0.69
C GLN A 13 18.09 -3.71 -1.73
N LYS A 14 18.42 -3.91 -3.02
CA LYS A 14 17.52 -3.56 -4.13
C LYS A 14 16.22 -4.37 -4.04
N LEU A 15 16.30 -5.67 -3.73
CA LEU A 15 15.14 -6.56 -3.67
C LEU A 15 14.17 -6.10 -2.57
N SER A 16 14.70 -5.81 -1.38
CA SER A 16 13.91 -5.36 -0.24
C SER A 16 13.17 -4.06 -0.55
N SER A 17 13.86 -3.07 -1.13
CA SER A 17 13.25 -1.79 -1.52
C SER A 17 12.21 -1.99 -2.63
N MET A 18 12.54 -2.81 -3.64
CA MET A 18 11.71 -3.04 -4.80
C MET A 18 10.39 -3.73 -4.41
N LEU A 19 10.45 -4.83 -3.65
CA LEU A 19 9.26 -5.54 -3.18
C LEU A 19 8.39 -4.67 -2.27
N PHE A 20 9.03 -3.88 -1.40
CA PHE A 20 8.32 -2.94 -0.54
C PHE A 20 7.46 -1.97 -1.37
N TRP A 21 8.04 -1.38 -2.42
CA TRP A 21 7.31 -0.46 -3.28
C TRP A 21 6.28 -1.14 -4.18
N ASP A 22 6.64 -2.23 -4.86
CA ASP A 22 5.77 -2.94 -5.81
C ASP A 22 4.46 -3.38 -5.16
N VAL A 23 4.54 -3.88 -3.92
CA VAL A 23 3.37 -4.32 -3.15
C VAL A 23 2.60 -3.14 -2.56
N ASN A 24 3.26 -2.26 -1.79
CA ASN A 24 2.55 -1.21 -1.06
C ASN A 24 1.91 -0.17 -1.98
N ASN A 25 2.47 0.08 -3.16
CA ASN A 25 1.84 0.94 -4.16
C ASN A 25 0.48 0.39 -4.62
N GLY A 26 0.41 -0.92 -4.86
CA GLY A 26 -0.85 -1.59 -5.21
C GLY A 26 -1.88 -1.54 -4.09
N ILE A 27 -1.44 -1.79 -2.86
CA ILE A 27 -2.31 -1.71 -1.67
C ILE A 27 -2.81 -0.27 -1.47
N ALA A 28 -1.94 0.73 -1.59
CA ALA A 28 -2.30 2.15 -1.47
C ALA A 28 -3.36 2.56 -2.51
N ARG A 29 -3.22 2.14 -3.77
CA ARG A 29 -4.21 2.46 -4.81
C ARG A 29 -5.54 1.74 -4.57
N ARG A 30 -5.52 0.50 -4.08
CA ARG A 30 -6.75 -0.25 -3.74
C ARG A 30 -7.43 0.29 -2.48
N SER A 31 -6.66 0.74 -1.49
CA SER A 31 -7.20 1.37 -0.29
C SER A 31 -7.90 2.67 -0.65
N TRP A 32 -7.31 3.50 -1.51
CA TRP A 32 -7.96 4.71 -2.03
C TRP A 32 -9.26 4.42 -2.78
N ALA A 33 -9.34 3.29 -3.49
CA ALA A 33 -10.55 2.79 -4.11
C ALA A 33 -11.58 2.20 -3.13
N ARG A 34 -11.43 2.47 -1.81
CA ARG A 34 -12.34 2.06 -0.73
C ARG A 34 -12.41 0.55 -0.49
N ASN A 35 -11.36 -0.20 -0.84
CA ASN A 35 -11.29 -1.62 -0.49
C ASN A 35 -10.91 -1.79 1.00
N ASN A 36 -11.80 -2.40 1.79
CA ASN A 36 -11.64 -2.55 3.24
C ASN A 36 -10.35 -3.28 3.64
N GLU A 37 -10.04 -4.41 3.02
CA GLU A 37 -8.84 -5.20 3.32
C GLU A 37 -7.55 -4.45 2.97
N ALA A 38 -7.56 -3.69 1.87
CA ALA A 38 -6.43 -2.85 1.49
C ALA A 38 -6.23 -1.66 2.44
N ILE A 39 -7.32 -1.05 2.93
CA ILE A 39 -7.27 0.00 3.96
C ILE A 39 -6.65 -0.56 5.25
N PHE A 40 -7.05 -1.76 5.67
CA PHE A 40 -6.46 -2.43 6.83
C PHE A 40 -4.96 -2.70 6.64
N ALA A 41 -4.59 -3.32 5.51
CA ALA A 41 -3.21 -3.68 5.22
C ALA A 41 -2.28 -2.45 5.14
N ILE A 42 -2.70 -1.37 4.46
CA ILE A 42 -1.85 -0.18 4.32
C ILE A 42 -1.68 0.55 5.66
N LYS A 43 -2.70 0.58 6.53
CA LYS A 43 -2.56 1.16 7.87
C LYS A 43 -1.47 0.46 8.68
N ARG A 44 -1.46 -0.88 8.67
CA ARG A 44 -0.40 -1.66 9.33
C ARG A 44 0.97 -1.44 8.70
N ALA A 45 1.05 -1.33 7.38
CA ALA A 45 2.32 -1.02 6.70
C ALA A 45 2.85 0.37 7.10
N MET A 46 1.98 1.37 7.23
CA MET A 46 2.34 2.73 7.70
C MET A 46 2.73 2.77 9.18
N GLU A 47 2.21 1.87 10.02
CA GLU A 47 2.65 1.70 11.41
C GLU A 47 4.06 1.10 11.49
N GLN A 48 4.39 0.17 10.58
CA GLN A 48 5.69 -0.52 10.55
C GLN A 48 6.80 0.30 9.89
N GLU A 49 6.45 1.11 8.87
CA GLU A 49 7.38 1.98 8.16
C GLU A 49 6.90 3.44 8.24
N PRO A 50 7.40 4.24 9.21
CA PRO A 50 6.95 5.61 9.44
C PRO A 50 7.16 6.58 8.26
N ASN A 51 8.06 6.23 7.32
CA ASN A 51 8.26 7.03 6.11
C ASN A 51 7.21 6.73 5.03
N LEU A 52 6.48 5.62 5.14
CA LEU A 52 5.35 5.31 4.27
C LEU A 52 4.15 6.16 4.73
N LYS A 53 3.85 7.21 3.95
CA LYS A 53 2.72 8.10 4.20
C LYS A 53 1.76 8.05 3.02
N VAL A 54 0.64 7.34 3.20
CA VAL A 54 -0.39 7.17 2.17
C VAL A 54 -1.66 7.91 2.57
N THR A 55 -2.30 8.56 1.60
CA THR A 55 -3.62 9.19 1.79
C THR A 55 -4.69 8.10 1.88
N LEU A 56 -5.44 8.09 2.99
CA LEU A 56 -6.56 7.18 3.18
C LEU A 56 -7.88 7.83 2.73
N PRO A 57 -8.83 7.06 2.17
CA PRO A 57 -10.13 7.60 1.82
C PRO A 57 -10.93 7.93 3.09
N ASN A 58 -11.70 9.01 3.04
CA ASN A 58 -12.78 9.23 3.99
C ASN A 58 -14.04 8.59 3.44
N LEU A 59 -14.60 7.63 4.17
CA LEU A 59 -15.87 7.02 3.81
C LEU A 59 -17.00 7.96 4.21
N VAL A 60 -17.92 8.18 3.28
CA VAL A 60 -19.14 8.95 3.53
C VAL A 60 -20.27 8.01 3.90
N ASP A 61 -21.21 8.51 4.68
CA ASP A 61 -22.39 7.75 5.06
C ASP A 61 -23.33 7.55 3.87
N ASP A 62 -23.75 6.32 3.63
CA ASP A 62 -24.63 6.00 2.51
C ASP A 62 -26.01 6.69 2.65
N ARG A 63 -26.43 7.03 3.87
CA ARG A 63 -27.67 7.78 4.15
C ARG A 63 -27.72 9.15 3.46
N LEU A 64 -26.55 9.73 3.16
CA LEU A 64 -26.47 11.00 2.43
C LEU A 64 -26.97 10.89 0.98
N PHE A 65 -27.15 9.69 0.45
CA PHE A 65 -27.64 9.43 -0.89
C PHE A 65 -29.09 8.93 -0.94
N GLU A 66 -29.76 8.77 0.22
CA GLU A 66 -31.13 8.23 0.27
C GLU A 66 -32.19 9.20 -0.28
N ASP A 67 -31.89 10.50 -0.37
CA ASP A 67 -32.78 11.56 -0.85
C ASP A 67 -32.35 12.14 -2.22
N LEU A 68 -31.49 11.43 -2.97
CA LEU A 68 -30.94 11.84 -4.28
C LEU A 68 -31.70 11.27 -5.48
#